data_AF-A0A419KRP0-F1
#
_entry.id   AF-A0A419KRP0-F1
#
_cell.length_a   1.000
_cell.length_b   1.000
_cell.length_c   1.000
_cell.angle_alpha   90.00
_cell.angle_beta   90.00
_cell.angle_gamma   90.00
#
_symmetry.space_group_name_H-M   'P 1'
#
loop_
_entity.id
_entity.type
_entity.pdbx_description
1 polymer ?
#
loop_
_entity_poly.entity_id
_entity_poly.type
_entity_poly.pdbx_seq_one_letter_code
_entity_poly.pdbx_strand_id
1 'polypeptide(L)' 'MEAVTLYECSRCGAKFCDECGDPKRMLCYDCLDLEREEGWIEEEWEEWEEEEWGEEGWDEWEEAN' A
#
# COMPACT_ATOMS: atom_id res chain seq x y z
N MET A 1 8.98 33.22 17.95
CA MET A 1 7.92 32.66 17.09
C MET A 1 8.61 31.72 16.14
N GLU A 2 8.34 30.42 16.24
CA GLU A 2 8.83 29.45 15.27
C GLU A 2 8.08 29.67 13.95
N ALA A 3 8.82 29.80 12.86
CA ALA A 3 8.24 29.94 11.53
C ALA A 3 7.90 28.53 11.02
N VAL A 4 6.61 28.23 10.91
CA VAL A 4 6.15 26.98 10.29
C VAL A 4 6.23 27.14 8.77
N THR A 5 6.94 26.23 8.12
CA THR A 5 7.02 26.20 6.65
C THR A 5 5.75 25.58 6.11
N LEU A 6 5.03 26.32 5.26
CA LEU A 6 3.83 25.83 4.59
C LEU A 6 4.11 25.56 3.12
N TYR A 7 3.68 24.40 2.66
CA TYR A 7 3.72 23.94 1.28
C TYR A 7 2.33 24.04 0.65
N GLU A 8 2.26 24.08 -0.67
CA GLU A 8 0.98 24.12 -1.41
C GLU A 8 0.78 22.80 -2.16
N CYS A 9 -0.39 22.19 -1.98
CA CYS A 9 -0.74 20.93 -2.63
C CYS A 9 -0.92 21.15 -4.13
N SER A 10 -0.17 20.41 -4.94
CA SER A 10 -0.23 20.47 -6.41
C SER A 10 -1.57 20.02 -7.00
N ARG A 11 -2.32 19.19 -6.27
CA ARG A 11 -3.58 18.59 -6.74
C ARG A 11 -4.81 19.44 -6.41
N CYS A 12 -4.87 20.00 -5.20
CA CYS A 12 -6.04 20.75 -4.71
C CYS A 12 -5.76 22.21 -4.33
N GLY A 13 -4.49 22.64 -4.28
CA GLY A 13 -4.08 24.00 -3.90
C GLY A 13 -4.16 24.29 -2.40
N ALA A 14 -4.47 23.30 -1.56
CA ALA A 14 -4.50 23.48 -0.11
C ALA A 14 -3.08 23.71 0.46
N LYS A 15 -2.96 24.58 1.47
CA LYS A 15 -1.70 24.78 2.18
C LYS A 15 -1.55 23.76 3.31
N PHE A 16 -0.39 23.13 3.41
CA PHE A 16 -0.13 22.08 4.39
C PHE A 16 1.27 22.23 5.03
N CYS A 17 1.40 21.79 6.28
CA CYS A 17 2.67 21.70 7.00
C CYS A 17 3.42 20.40 6.68
N ASP A 18 4.68 20.26 7.08
CA ASP A 18 5.46 19.01 6.89
C ASP A 18 4.84 17.78 7.57
N GLU A 19 4.08 17.98 8.66
CA GLU A 19 3.34 16.89 9.34
C GLU A 19 1.95 16.63 8.71
N CYS A 20 1.46 17.55 7.89
CA CYS A 20 0.09 17.58 7.36
C CYS A 20 -0.01 17.02 5.93
N GLY A 21 1.10 16.54 5.37
CA GLY A 21 1.20 16.05 4.00
C GLY A 21 2.63 15.63 3.65
N ASP A 22 2.91 15.47 2.37
CA ASP A 22 4.23 15.07 1.86
C ASP A 22 4.78 16.21 1.00
N PRO A 23 5.74 17.00 1.53
CA PRO A 23 6.38 18.08 0.79
C PRO A 23 7.17 17.61 -0.43
N LYS A 24 7.67 16.36 -0.44
CA LYS A 24 8.42 15.81 -1.58
C LYS A 24 7.50 15.55 -2.75
N ARG A 25 6.29 15.06 -2.47
CA ARG A 25 5.23 14.83 -3.48
C ARG A 25 4.38 16.07 -3.75
N MET A 26 4.51 17.11 -2.92
CA MET A 26 3.67 18.31 -2.94
C MET A 26 2.18 17.96 -2.82
N LEU A 27 1.83 17.08 -1.88
CA LEU A 27 0.45 16.64 -1.65
C LEU A 27 0.06 16.77 -0.18
N CYS A 28 -1.15 17.28 0.07
CA CYS A 28 -1.73 17.27 1.40
C CYS A 28 -2.19 15.86 1.79
N TYR A 29 -2.43 15.65 3.09
CA TYR A 29 -2.93 14.40 3.66
C TYR A 29 -4.09 13.80 2.85
N ASP A 30 -5.13 14.59 2.55
CA ASP A 30 -6.31 14.08 1.82
C ASP A 30 -5.96 13.56 0.42
N CYS A 31 -5.07 14.25 -0.29
CA CYS A 31 -4.67 13.85 -1.64
C CYS A 31 -3.69 12.66 -1.63
N LEU A 32 -2.91 12.50 -0.56
CA LEU A 32 -2.07 11.33 -0.35
C LEU A 32 -2.91 10.08 -0.07
N ASP A 33 -3.95 10.22 0.75
CA ASP A 33 -4.87 9.12 1.06
C ASP A 33 -5.61 8.67 -0.21
N LEU A 34 -6.10 9.64 -1.00
CA LEU A 34 -6.68 9.35 -2.31
C LEU A 34 -5.69 8.69 -3.28
N GLU A 35 -4.42 9.10 -3.30
CA GLU A 35 -3.40 8.41 -4.11
C GLU A 35 -3.15 6.97 -3.64
N ARG A 36 -3.21 6.70 -2.33
CA ARG A 36 -3.10 5.34 -1.78
C ARG A 36 -4.31 4.49 -2.13
N GLU A 37 -5.51 5.08 -2.17
CA GLU A 37 -6.74 4.37 -2.57
C GLU A 37 -6.82 4.15 -4.10
N GLU A 38 -6.40 5.12 -4.91
CA GLU A 38 -6.47 5.06 -6.38
C GLU A 38 -5.27 4.34 -7.01
N GLY A 39 -4.15 4.27 -6.30
CA GLY A 39 -2.89 3.72 -6.78
C GLY A 39 -2.39 2.64 -5.85
N TRP A 40 -2.62 1.38 -6.24
CA TRP A 40 -1.66 0.28 -6.14
C TRP A 40 -0.65 0.50 -5.02
N ILE A 41 -1.03 0.13 -3.80
CA ILE A 41 -0.01 -0.38 -2.88
C ILE A 41 0.63 -1.49 -3.74
N GLU A 42 1.83 -1.22 -4.28
CA GLU A 42 2.83 -2.25 -4.44
C GLU A 42 2.90 -2.87 -3.05
N GLU A 43 1.97 -3.79 -2.78
CA GLU A 43 2.25 -4.94 -1.95
C GLU A 43 3.47 -5.48 -2.67
N GLU A 44 4.62 -5.12 -2.12
CA GLU A 44 5.75 -6.00 -2.02
C GLU A 44 5.14 -7.37 -1.73
N TRP A 45 4.79 -8.07 -2.80
CA TRP A 45 4.43 -9.47 -2.77
C TRP A 45 5.71 -10.09 -2.26
N GLU A 46 5.81 -10.22 -0.92
CA GLU A 46 6.65 -11.24 -0.34
C GLU A 46 6.23 -12.50 -1.09
N GLU A 47 7.13 -12.92 -1.99
CA GLU A 47 7.07 -14.15 -2.75
C GLU A 47 6.85 -15.25 -1.72
N TRP A 48 5.59 -15.58 -1.46
CA TRP A 48 5.23 -16.76 -0.69
C TRP A 48 5.66 -17.93 -1.56
N GLU A 49 6.89 -18.37 -1.26
CA GLU A 49 7.54 -19.58 -1.71
C GLU A 49 6.45 -20.64 -1.87
N GLU A 50 6.27 -21.07 -3.12
CA GLU A 50 5.34 -22.12 -3.51
C GLU A 50 5.73 -23.37 -2.73
N GLU A 51 5.15 -23.58 -1.55
CA GLU A 51 5.25 -24.87 -0.87
C GLU A 51 4.61 -25.88 -1.82
N GLU A 52 5.49 -26.63 -2.47
CA GLU A 52 5.27 -27.87 -3.18
C GLU A 52 4.35 -28.74 -2.33
N TRP A 53 3.02 -28.59 -2.52
CA TRP A 53 2.03 -29.49 -1.97
C TRP A 53 2.24 -30.83 -2.67
N GLY A 54 3.13 -31.62 -2.10
CA GLY A 54 3.59 -32.90 -2.63
C GLY A 54 2.42 -33.76 -3.09
N GLU A 55 2.52 -34.20 -4.34
CA GLU A 55 1.64 -35.18 -4.97
C GLU A 55 1.78 -36.59 -4.33
N GLU A 56 1.53 -36.76 -3.04
CA GLU A 56 1.50 -38.09 -2.43
C GLU A 56 0.31 -38.24 -1.48
N GLY A 57 -0.82 -38.70 -2.01
CA GLY A 57 -1.95 -39.10 -1.15
C GLY A 57 -3.33 -39.25 -1.78
N TRP A 58 -3.47 -39.37 -3.11
CA TRP A 58 -4.77 -39.66 -3.75
C TRP A 58 -4.91 -41.12 -4.21
N ASP A 59 -4.13 -42.06 -3.63
CA ASP A 59 -4.17 -43.50 -3.97
C ASP A 59 -4.56 -44.40 -2.79
N GLU A 60 -5.53 -44.01 -1.93
CA GLU A 60 -6.05 -44.97 -0.94
C GLU A 60 -7.46 -44.66 -0.39
N TRP A 61 -8.47 -44.42 -1.23
CA TRP A 61 -9.87 -44.40 -0.75
C TRP A 61 -10.91 -45.11 -1.66
N GLU A 62 -10.49 -45.83 -2.71
CA GLU A 62 -11.43 -46.58 -3.57
C GLU A 62 -11.73 -48.03 -3.13
N GLU A 63 -11.23 -48.51 -1.98
CA GLU A 63 -11.54 -49.88 -1.49
C GLU A 63 -11.85 -49.97 0.02
N ALA A 64 -12.65 -49.06 0.59
CA ALA A 64 -13.08 -49.24 1.99
C ALA A 64 -14.43 -48.65 2.42
N ASN A 65 -15.37 -48.26 1.54
CA ASN A 65 -16.82 -48.17 1.89
C ASN A 65 -17.72 -48.21 0.66
#